data_AF-A0A6A6IMF9-F1
#
_entry.id   AF-A0A6A6IMF9-F1
#
_cell.length_a   1.000
_cell.length_b   1.000
_cell.length_c   1.000
_cell.angle_alpha   90.00
_cell.angle_beta   90.00
_cell.angle_gamma   90.00
#
_symmetry.space_group_name_H-M   'P 1'
#
loop_
_entity.id
_entity.type
_entity.pdbx_description
1 polymer ?
#
loop_
_entity_poly.entity_id
_entity_poly.type
_entity_poly.pdbx_seq_one_letter_code
_entity_poly.pdbx_strand_id
1 'polypeptide(L)'
;MIAPAVTAVFLLSHLVFANTNASIPTVKVTVDTQKTYQTIDGCGISHAFQRARQIQRLSTTHQQKVLDLLFSATTGAGFTILRNGIGCSSNYSRDWMRSITPKARSSPNTTLHQ
;
A
#
# COMPACT_ATOMS: atom_id res chain seq x y z
N MET A 1 -8.95 38.86 -76.03
CA MET A 1 -7.82 38.70 -75.09
C MET A 1 -8.20 37.62 -74.11
N ILE A 2 -7.44 36.52 -74.11
CA ILE A 2 -7.71 35.26 -73.41
C ILE A 2 -6.88 35.25 -72.12
N ALA A 3 -7.46 34.86 -70.98
CA ALA A 3 -6.73 34.43 -69.80
C ALA A 3 -7.27 33.05 -69.38
N PRO A 4 -6.42 32.01 -69.24
CA PRO A 4 -6.90 30.68 -68.91
C PRO A 4 -7.06 30.54 -67.39
N ALA A 5 -8.20 30.03 -66.95
CA ALA A 5 -8.41 29.66 -65.56
C ALA A 5 -7.67 28.34 -65.29
N VAL A 6 -6.72 28.36 -64.35
CA VAL A 6 -6.00 27.17 -63.90
C VAL A 6 -6.92 26.38 -62.97
N THR A 7 -7.50 25.29 -63.46
CA THR A 7 -8.30 24.38 -62.65
C THR A 7 -7.38 23.46 -61.86
N ALA A 8 -7.13 23.78 -60.59
CA ALA A 8 -6.44 22.89 -59.67
C ALA A 8 -7.34 21.71 -59.29
N VAL A 9 -7.00 20.51 -59.76
CA VAL A 9 -7.65 19.27 -59.34
C VAL A 9 -7.05 18.85 -58.00
N PHE A 10 -7.76 19.11 -56.90
CA PHE A 10 -7.42 18.55 -55.61
C PHE A 10 -7.90 17.10 -55.54
N LEU A 11 -6.97 16.13 -55.55
CA LEU A 11 -7.29 14.74 -55.24
C LEU A 11 -7.68 14.64 -53.76
N LEU A 12 -8.98 14.49 -53.50
CA LEU A 12 -9.51 14.28 -52.16
C LEU A 12 -9.37 12.79 -51.79
N SER A 13 -8.28 12.44 -51.11
CA SER A 13 -8.12 11.12 -50.50
C SER A 13 -9.14 10.96 -49.37
N HIS A 14 -10.16 10.14 -49.57
CA HIS A 14 -11.12 9.78 -48.52
C HIS A 14 -10.47 8.77 -47.58
N LEU A 15 -9.96 9.24 -46.44
CA LEU A 15 -9.55 8.38 -45.34
C LEU A 15 -10.83 7.85 -44.67
N VAL A 16 -11.16 6.59 -44.91
CA VAL A 16 -12.25 5.91 -44.20
C VAL A 16 -11.72 5.44 -42.85
N PHE A 17 -12.05 6.17 -41.79
CA PHE A 17 -11.90 5.65 -40.43
C PHE A 17 -13.00 4.62 -40.20
N ALA A 18 -12.64 3.33 -40.19
CA ALA A 18 -13.54 2.30 -39.69
C ALA A 18 -13.76 2.57 -38.20
N ASN A 19 -14.95 3.08 -37.85
CA ASN A 19 -15.35 3.22 -36.46
C ASN A 19 -15.64 1.83 -35.91
N THR A 20 -14.60 1.13 -35.45
CA THR A 20 -14.77 -0.08 -34.64
C THR A 20 -15.31 0.37 -33.29
N ASN A 21 -16.62 0.60 -33.22
CA ASN A 21 -17.35 0.65 -31.96
C ASN A 21 -17.28 -0.76 -31.35
N ALA A 22 -16.13 -1.11 -30.81
CA ALA A 22 -15.97 -2.29 -29.99
C ALA A 22 -16.89 -2.08 -28.78
N SER A 23 -17.97 -2.86 -28.72
CA SER A 23 -18.86 -2.92 -27.55
C SER A 23 -18.00 -3.24 -26.33
N ILE A 24 -17.88 -2.28 -25.41
CA ILE A 24 -17.26 -2.53 -24.11
C ILE A 24 -18.24 -3.42 -23.35
N PRO A 25 -17.86 -4.66 -22.98
CA PRO A 25 -18.78 -5.56 -22.29
C PRO A 25 -19.25 -4.91 -20.99
N THR A 26 -20.57 -4.79 -20.83
CA THR A 26 -21.18 -4.24 -19.62
C THR A 26 -21.37 -5.35 -18.60
N VAL A 27 -20.82 -5.15 -17.39
CA VAL A 27 -20.98 -6.09 -16.27
C VAL A 27 -22.01 -5.55 -15.29
N LYS A 28 -23.03 -6.35 -14.96
CA LYS A 28 -24.02 -6.01 -13.94
C LYS A 28 -23.56 -6.53 -12.58
N VAL A 29 -23.43 -5.62 -11.61
CA VAL A 29 -23.15 -5.93 -10.19
C VAL A 29 -24.40 -5.61 -9.37
N THR A 30 -24.87 -6.56 -8.57
CA THR A 30 -26.04 -6.38 -7.69
C THR A 30 -25.56 -6.38 -6.23
N VAL A 31 -25.99 -5.39 -5.45
CA VAL A 31 -25.72 -5.27 -4.01
C VAL A 31 -27.05 -5.25 -3.25
N ASP A 32 -27.19 -6.12 -2.24
CA ASP A 32 -28.35 -6.18 -1.34
C ASP A 32 -27.92 -5.76 0.07
N THR A 33 -28.38 -4.59 0.52
CA THR A 33 -28.03 -4.03 1.83
C THR A 33 -28.87 -4.58 2.98
N GLN A 34 -29.88 -5.40 2.71
CA GLN A 34 -30.67 -6.10 3.74
C GLN A 34 -29.99 -7.41 4.18
N LYS A 35 -29.01 -7.88 3.41
CA LYS A 35 -28.27 -9.10 3.68
C LYS A 35 -26.90 -8.80 4.29
N THR A 36 -26.75 -9.08 5.58
CA THR A 36 -25.49 -8.90 6.32
C THR A 36 -24.70 -10.21 6.45
N TYR A 37 -23.38 -10.13 6.37
CA TYR A 37 -22.46 -11.25 6.60
C TYR A 37 -21.58 -10.99 7.83
N GLN A 38 -20.28 -11.28 7.76
CA GLN A 38 -19.34 -11.06 8.85
C GLN A 38 -19.10 -9.56 9.13
N THR A 39 -18.81 -9.25 10.39
CA THR A 39 -18.28 -7.95 10.77
C THR A 39 -16.79 -7.87 10.42
N ILE A 40 -16.34 -6.71 9.95
CA ILE A 40 -14.93 -6.43 9.67
C ILE A 40 -14.44 -5.41 10.70
N ASP A 41 -13.49 -5.80 11.54
CA ASP A 41 -12.93 -4.93 12.60
C ASP A 41 -12.03 -3.81 12.01
N GLY A 42 -11.42 -4.08 10.86
CA GLY A 42 -10.68 -3.09 10.09
C GLY A 42 -9.50 -3.65 9.32
N CYS A 43 -8.62 -2.75 8.91
CA CYS A 43 -7.40 -3.04 8.16
C CYS A 43 -6.20 -2.45 8.89
N GLY A 44 -5.02 -3.02 8.64
CA GLY A 44 -3.85 -2.68 9.42
C GLY A 44 -2.52 -3.09 8.79
N ILE A 45 -1.46 -2.79 9.53
CA ILE A 45 -0.08 -3.05 9.11
C ILE A 45 0.76 -3.56 10.29
N SER A 46 2.01 -3.95 9.98
CA SER A 46 3.03 -4.24 10.97
C SER A 46 4.31 -3.47 10.65
N HIS A 47 4.91 -2.89 11.68
CA HIS A 47 6.26 -2.30 11.64
C HIS A 47 7.25 -3.09 12.52
N ALA A 48 7.02 -4.40 12.67
CA ALA A 48 7.94 -5.34 13.29
C ALA A 48 9.30 -5.40 12.56
N PHE A 49 10.24 -6.19 13.09
CA PHE A 49 11.58 -6.35 12.53
C PHE A 49 12.30 -5.01 12.31
N GLN A 50 12.22 -4.16 13.33
CA GLN A 50 12.82 -2.83 13.36
C GLN A 50 12.35 -1.87 12.24
N ARG A 51 11.30 -2.19 11.46
CA ARG A 51 10.79 -1.28 10.42
C ARG A 51 10.22 0.02 10.99
N ALA A 52 9.71 -0.01 12.22
CA ALA A 52 9.34 1.21 12.96
C ALA A 52 10.52 2.20 13.09
N ARG A 53 11.77 1.70 13.17
CA ARG A 53 12.97 2.54 13.26
C ARG A 53 13.21 3.34 11.99
N GLN A 54 12.72 2.89 10.83
CA GLN A 54 12.85 3.65 9.59
C GLN A 54 12.06 4.95 9.68
N ILE A 55 10.85 4.90 10.24
CA ILE A 55 10.03 6.10 10.50
C ILE A 55 10.77 6.98 11.51
N GLN A 56 11.21 6.43 12.65
CA GLN A 56 11.92 7.20 13.70
C GLN A 56 13.20 7.90 13.22
N ARG A 57 13.79 7.49 12.10
CA ARG A 57 15.01 8.09 11.53
C ARG A 57 14.73 9.20 10.52
N LEU A 58 13.48 9.42 10.12
CA LEU A 58 13.09 10.52 9.24
C LEU A 58 13.16 11.86 10.00
N SER A 59 13.14 12.98 9.26
CA SER A 59 12.89 14.30 9.86
C SER A 59 11.51 14.34 10.51
N THR A 60 11.31 15.19 11.51
CA THR A 60 10.03 15.34 12.22
C THR A 60 8.85 15.56 11.27
N THR A 61 9.03 16.40 10.25
CA THR A 61 8.02 16.64 9.20
C THR A 61 7.66 15.37 8.43
N HIS A 62 8.66 14.55 8.06
CA HIS A 62 8.41 13.32 7.31
C HIS A 62 7.89 12.18 8.20
N GLN A 63 8.27 12.16 9.48
CA GLN A 63 7.67 11.25 10.46
C GLN A 63 6.17 11.49 10.54
N GLN A 64 5.76 12.75 10.76
CA GLN A 64 4.36 13.11 10.84
C GLN A 64 3.62 12.77 9.54
N LYS A 65 4.20 13.11 8.38
CA LYS A 65 3.60 12.77 7.08
C LYS A 65 3.33 11.28 6.92
N VAL A 66 4.27 10.41 7.33
CA VAL A 66 4.06 8.96 7.27
C VAL A 66 2.96 8.52 8.23
N LEU A 67 2.95 9.04 9.46
CA LEU A 67 1.92 8.70 10.44
C LEU A 67 0.52 9.15 9.98
N ASP A 68 0.41 10.34 9.37
CA ASP A 68 -0.83 10.84 8.80
C ASP A 68 -1.32 9.92 7.66
N LEU A 69 -0.43 9.56 6.73
CA LEU A 69 -0.77 8.67 5.62
C LEU A 69 -1.23 7.28 6.10
N LEU A 70 -0.73 6.79 7.22
CA LEU A 70 -1.08 5.47 7.75
C LEU A 70 -2.36 5.50 8.60
N PHE A 71 -2.50 6.49 9.48
CA PHE A 71 -3.49 6.44 10.57
C PHE A 71 -4.53 7.55 10.55
N SER A 72 -4.34 8.62 9.76
CA SER A 72 -5.38 9.65 9.61
C SER A 72 -6.56 9.09 8.82
N ALA A 73 -7.76 9.22 9.38
CA ALA A 73 -9.01 8.89 8.68
C ALA A 73 -9.39 9.91 7.59
N THR A 74 -8.71 11.06 7.55
CA THR A 74 -9.03 12.16 6.62
C THR A 74 -7.99 12.31 5.52
N THR A 75 -6.71 12.13 5.85
CA THR A 75 -5.58 12.40 4.95
C THR A 75 -4.78 11.14 4.57
N GLY A 76 -5.18 9.97 5.07
CA GLY A 76 -4.47 8.71 4.89
C GLY A 76 -5.39 7.51 4.77
N ALA A 77 -4.81 6.32 4.98
CA ALA A 77 -5.48 5.03 4.89
C ALA A 77 -6.42 4.74 6.07
N GLY A 78 -6.34 5.51 7.17
CA GLY A 78 -7.18 5.31 8.35
C GLY A 78 -7.06 3.92 8.97
N PHE A 79 -5.85 3.32 8.98
CA PHE A 79 -5.68 1.99 9.55
C PHE A 79 -6.05 1.97 11.04
N THR A 80 -6.84 0.97 11.43
CA THR A 80 -7.34 0.81 12.80
C THR A 80 -6.62 -0.30 13.57
N ILE A 81 -5.81 -1.11 12.88
CA ILE A 81 -5.09 -2.24 13.47
C ILE A 81 -3.58 -2.08 13.27
N LEU A 82 -2.82 -2.14 14.37
CA LEU A 82 -1.36 -2.23 14.35
C LEU A 82 -0.91 -3.56 14.97
N ARG A 83 -0.27 -4.41 14.17
CA ARG A 83 0.28 -5.69 14.66
C ARG A 83 1.74 -5.51 15.09
N ASN A 84 1.96 -5.43 16.40
CA ASN A 84 3.30 -5.39 16.98
C ASN A 84 3.88 -6.79 17.19
N GLY A 85 5.20 -6.93 16.98
CA GLY A 85 5.92 -8.15 17.32
C GLY A 85 6.35 -8.15 18.80
N ILE A 86 6.20 -9.29 19.47
CA ILE A 86 6.85 -9.54 20.76
C ILE A 86 8.19 -10.20 20.45
N GLY A 87 9.30 -9.53 20.79
CA GLY A 87 10.63 -10.00 20.43
C GLY A 87 11.01 -11.33 21.11
N CYS A 88 11.79 -12.14 20.41
CA CYS A 88 12.27 -13.44 20.91
C CYS A 88 13.80 -13.60 20.80
N SER A 89 14.50 -12.62 20.23
CA SER A 89 15.95 -12.68 20.05
C SER A 89 16.71 -12.20 21.30
N SER A 90 17.95 -12.66 21.48
CA SER A 90 18.79 -12.24 22.62
C SER A 90 19.32 -10.80 22.49
N ASN A 91 19.37 -10.27 21.27
CA ASN A 91 19.86 -8.93 20.95
C ASN A 91 19.09 -8.30 19.77
N TYR A 92 19.51 -7.11 19.34
CA TYR A 92 18.97 -6.39 18.18
C TYR A 92 19.81 -6.56 16.91
N SER A 93 20.61 -7.61 16.80
CA SER A 93 21.43 -7.83 15.60
C SER A 93 20.54 -7.92 14.36
N ARG A 94 21.00 -7.37 13.24
CA ARG A 94 20.21 -7.26 12.00
C ARG A 94 18.88 -6.52 12.27
N ASP A 95 17.77 -7.10 11.81
CA ASP A 95 16.41 -6.60 12.00
C ASP A 95 15.68 -7.34 13.14
N TRP A 96 16.40 -8.06 14.00
CA TRP A 96 15.81 -8.85 15.06
C TRP A 96 15.10 -8.00 16.11
N MET A 97 14.07 -8.58 16.71
CA MET A 97 13.34 -7.99 17.83
C MET A 97 13.79 -8.67 19.12
N ARG A 98 14.51 -7.92 19.96
CA ARG A 98 15.00 -8.41 21.24
C ARG A 98 13.84 -8.78 22.16
N SER A 99 13.96 -9.93 22.83
CA SER A 99 13.07 -10.35 23.88
C SER A 99 13.16 -9.46 25.11
N ILE A 100 12.04 -9.31 25.82
CA ILE A 100 12.01 -8.72 27.17
C ILE A 100 12.79 -9.58 28.18
N THR A 101 12.99 -10.87 27.89
CA THR A 101 13.78 -11.82 28.67
C THR A 101 14.85 -12.49 27.80
N PRO A 102 15.91 -11.76 27.41
CA PRO A 102 16.89 -12.21 26.41
C PRO A 102 17.93 -13.20 26.95
N LYS A 103 18.06 -13.30 28.28
CA LYS A 103 18.91 -14.28 28.96
C LYS A 103 18.02 -15.26 29.68
N ALA A 104 18.37 -16.55 29.61
CA ALA A 104 17.71 -17.56 30.43
C ALA A 104 17.82 -17.17 31.90
N ARG A 105 16.75 -17.39 32.67
CA ARG A 105 16.87 -17.46 34.12
C ARG A 105 17.75 -18.67 34.44
N SER A 106 18.62 -18.55 35.45
CA SER A 106 19.44 -19.68 35.91
C SER A 106 18.55 -20.91 36.09
N SER A 107 18.86 -21.98 35.35
CA SER A 107 18.21 -23.28 35.51
C SER A 107 18.51 -23.80 36.93
N PRO A 108 17.59 -24.54 37.59
CA PRO A 108 17.86 -25.18 38.88
C PRO A 108 19.11 -26.08 38.88
N ASN A 109 19.60 -26.45 37.69
CA ASN A 109 20.76 -27.32 37.49
C ASN A 109 22.07 -26.57 37.20
N THR A 110 22.19 -25.28 37.57
CA THR A 110 23.48 -24.59 37.56
C THR A 110 24.20 -24.93 38.86
N THR A 111 25.26 -25.75 38.76
CA THR A 111 26.18 -26.00 39.88
C THR A 111 26.69 -24.66 40.41
N LEU A 112 26.47 -24.41 41.71
CA LEU A 112 27.10 -23.31 42.42
C LEU A 112 28.62 -23.50 42.33
N HIS A 113 29.28 -22.67 41.53
CA HIS A 113 30.72 -22.49 41.67
C HIS A 113 30.93 -21.61 42.90
N GLN A 114 31.47 -22.22 43.94
CA GLN A 114 32.04 -21.55 45.11
C GLN A 114 33.17 -20.59 44.70
#